data_AF-A0A7C6Y0Q2-F1
#
_entry.id   AF-A0A7C6Y0Q2-F1
#
_cell.length_a   1.000
_cell.length_b   1.000
_cell.length_c   1.000
_cell.angle_alpha   90.00
_cell.angle_beta   90.00
_cell.angle_gamma   90.00
#
_symmetry.space_group_name_H-M   'P 1'
#
loop_
_entity.id
_entity.type
_entity.pdbx_description
1 polymer ?
#
loop_
_entity_poly.entity_id
_entity_poly.type
_entity_poly.pdbx_seq_one_letter_code
_entity_poly.pdbx_strand_id
1 'polypeptide(L)' 'FSQAAAPEIAEPLVERFCALLQEQGVRRVDTGRFGAMMMVEIHNHGPVTLMLDTDVSRRGNPRA' A
#
# COMPACT_ATOMS: atom_id res chain seq x y z
N PHE A 1 3.55 11.45 11.55
CA PHE A 1 2.98 10.10 11.74
C PHE A 1 1.85 10.05 12.78
N SER A 2 1.29 11.17 13.25
CA SER A 2 0.19 11.17 14.23
C SER A 2 -1.10 10.48 13.74
N GLN A 3 -1.28 10.36 12.42
CA GLN A 3 -2.40 9.67 11.79
C GLN A 3 -2.08 8.21 11.39
N ALA A 4 -0.83 7.77 11.55
CA ALA A 4 -0.48 6.38 11.26
C ALA A 4 -0.96 5.48 12.40
N ALA A 5 -1.46 4.29 12.05
CA ALA A 5 -1.81 3.28 13.05
C ALA A 5 -0.55 2.80 13.79
N ALA A 6 -0.72 2.39 15.05
CA ALA A 6 0.33 1.77 15.84
C ALA A 6 0.81 0.45 15.18
N PRO A 7 2.08 0.04 15.34
CA PRO A 7 2.64 -1.15 14.69
C PRO A 7 1.79 -2.41 14.88
N GLU A 8 1.26 -2.61 16.09
CA GLU A 8 0.47 -3.80 16.47
C GLU A 8 -0.86 -3.87 15.70
N ILE A 9 -1.34 -2.74 15.20
CA ILE A 9 -2.52 -2.65 14.34
C ILE A 9 -2.09 -2.69 12.86
N ALA A 10 -1.01 -1.99 12.51
CA ALA A 10 -0.58 -1.83 11.13
C ALA A 10 -0.02 -3.12 10.50
N GLU A 11 0.79 -3.90 11.23
CA GLU A 11 1.39 -5.14 10.74
C GLU A 11 0.35 -6.16 10.22
N PRO A 12 -0.66 -6.58 11.02
CA PRO A 12 -1.67 -7.51 10.53
C PRO A 12 -2.54 -6.93 9.40
N LEU A 13 -2.70 -5.60 9.34
CA LEU A 13 -3.42 -4.94 8.24
C LEU A 13 -2.63 -4.98 6.93
N VAL A 14 -1.30 -4.81 6.97
CA VAL A 14 -0.43 -4.93 5.79
C VAL A 14 -0.47 -6.35 5.25
N GLU A 15 -0.33 -7.35 6.12
CA GLU A 15 -0.44 -8.77 5.75
C GLU A 15 -1.79 -9.09 5.10
N ARG A 16 -2.88 -8.65 5.74
CA ARG A 16 -4.23 -8.82 5.21
C ARG A 16 -4.41 -8.13 3.86
N PHE A 17 -3.86 -6.94 3.67
CA PHE A 17 -3.92 -6.23 2.40
C PHE A 17 -3.22 -7.02 1.27
N CYS A 18 -2.04 -7.57 1.54
CA CYS A 18 -1.33 -8.42 0.59
C CYS A 18 -2.13 -9.69 0.24
N ALA A 19 -2.74 -10.34 1.24
CA ALA A 19 -3.61 -11.50 1.02
C ALA A 19 -4.81 -11.15 0.13
N LEU A 20 -5.50 -10.03 0.42
CA LEU A 20 -6.61 -9.56 -0.39
C LEU A 20 -6.21 -9.29 -1.85
N LEU A 21 -5.03 -8.72 -2.11
CA LEU A 21 -4.54 -8.53 -3.48
C LEU A 21 -4.41 -9.86 -4.23
N GLN A 22 -3.86 -10.88 -3.58
CA GLN A 22 -3.75 -12.22 -4.17
C GLN A 22 -5.13 -12.82 -4.46
N GLU A 23 -6.07 -12.71 -3.52
CA GLU A 23 -7.46 -13.15 -3.68
C GLU A 23 -8.18 -12.44 -4.84
N GLN A 24 -7.87 -11.16 -5.08
CA GLN A 24 -8.40 -10.40 -6.22
C GLN A 24 -7.73 -10.76 -7.56
N GLY A 25 -6.86 -11.78 -7.58
CA GLY A 25 -6.26 -12.30 -8.80
C GLY A 25 -4.94 -11.63 -9.21
N VAL A 26 -4.33 -10.83 -8.33
CA VAL A 26 -2.97 -10.33 -8.57
C VAL A 26 -2.00 -11.51 -8.48
N ARG A 27 -1.47 -11.91 -9.64
CA ARG A 27 -0.68 -13.14 -9.81
C ARG A 27 0.60 -13.18 -8.97
N ARG A 28 1.19 -12.02 -8.70
CA ARG A 28 2.43 -11.89 -7.93
C ARG A 28 2.32 -10.72 -6.96
N VAL A 29 2.42 -11.03 -5.68
CA VAL A 29 2.44 -10.05 -4.59
C VAL A 29 3.66 -10.38 -3.74
N ASP A 30 4.80 -9.76 -4.05
CA ASP A 30 6.00 -9.88 -3.23
C ASP A 30 5.94 -8.87 -2.07
N THR A 31 6.50 -9.25 -0.93
CA THR A 31 6.51 -8.43 0.28
C THR A 31 7.94 -8.18 0.77
N GLY A 32 8.12 -7.08 1.49
CA GLY A 32 9.30 -6.85 2.32
C GLY A 32 9.12 -7.43 3.72
N ARG A 33 9.79 -6.81 4.70
CA ARG A 33 9.64 -7.13 6.13
C ARG A 33 9.12 -5.90 6.88
N PHE A 34 7.97 -6.03 7.54
CA PHE A 34 7.39 -4.95 8.33
C PHE A 34 8.35 -4.51 9.45
N GLY A 35 8.42 -3.21 9.70
CA GLY A 35 9.30 -2.63 10.73
C GLY A 35 10.81 -2.70 10.46
N ALA A 36 11.25 -3.35 9.38
CA ALA A 36 12.67 -3.46 9.05
C ALA A 36 13.15 -2.25 8.25
N MET A 37 14.41 -1.85 8.49
CA MET A 37 15.12 -0.98 7.55
C MET A 37 15.40 -1.78 6.27
N MET A 38 14.99 -1.25 5.13
CA MET A 38 15.10 -1.94 3.84
C MET A 38 15.68 -1.02 2.77
N MET A 39 16.46 -1.61 1.87
CA MET A 39 16.81 -1.00 0.59
C MET A 39 15.87 -1.55 -0.47
N VAL A 40 15.02 -0.69 -1.04
CA VAL A 40 14.05 -1.08 -2.07
C VAL A 40 14.51 -0.52 -3.40
N GLU A 41 14.89 -1.39 -4.31
CA GLU A 41 15.25 -1.02 -5.68
C GLU A 41 13.99 -0.96 -6.54
N ILE A 42 13.82 0.12 -7.32
CA ILE A 42 12.66 0.32 -8.18
C ILE A 42 13.10 0.91 -9.53
N HIS A 43 12.64 0.28 -10.61
CA HIS A 43 12.90 0.70 -11.99
C HIS A 43 11.58 1.16 -12.62
N ASN A 44 11.28 2.46 -12.60
CA ASN A 44 10.02 3.00 -13.13
C ASN A 44 10.15 3.39 -14.61
N HIS A 45 9.61 2.57 -15.51
CA HIS A 45 9.65 2.81 -16.96
C HIS A 45 8.47 3.68 -17.42
N GLY A 46 8.67 5.00 -17.49
CA GLY A 46 7.62 6.00 -17.77
C GLY A 46 8.09 7.43 -17.48
N PRO A 47 8.22 7.88 -16.23
CA PRO A 47 7.70 7.33 -14.98
C PRO A 47 6.28 7.83 -14.70
N VAL A 48 5.41 6.92 -14.25
CA VAL A 48 4.07 7.28 -13.74
C VAL A 48 4.02 6.95 -12.25
N THR A 49 3.54 7.90 -11.45
CA THR A 49 3.32 7.72 -10.02
C THR A 49 1.87 8.06 -9.71
N LEU A 50 1.14 7.10 -9.17
CA LEU A 50 -0.26 7.26 -8.76
C LEU A 50 -0.34 7.32 -7.24
N MET A 51 -1.11 8.27 -6.71
CA MET A 51 -1.41 8.37 -5.28
C MET A 51 -2.89 8.04 -5.08
N LEU A 52 -3.17 7.07 -4.21
CA LEU A 52 -4.50 6.59 -3.91
C LEU A 52 -4.77 6.77 -2.41
N ASP A 53 -5.97 7.22 -2.08
CA ASP A 53 -6.45 7.38 -0.72
C ASP A 53 -7.93 7.00 -0.69
N THR A 54 -8.30 6.04 0.16
CA THR A 54 -9.68 5.57 0.27
C THR A 54 -10.65 6.67 0.65
N ASP A 55 -10.23 7.65 1.45
CA ASP A 55 -11.06 8.76 1.88
C ASP A 55 -11.35 9.73 0.74
N VAL A 56 -10.40 9.90 -0.17
CA VAL A 56 -10.57 10.70 -1.39
C VAL A 56 -11.42 9.93 -2.41
N SER A 57 -11.09 8.66 -2.65
CA SER A 57 -11.81 7.83 -3.63
C SER A 57 -13.28 7.63 -3.27
N ARG A 58 -13.61 7.44 -1.99
CA ARG A 58 -15.01 7.23 -1.54
C ARG A 58 -15.85 8.50 -1.55
N ARG A 59 -15.23 9.66 -1.33
CA ARG A 59 -15.91 10.97 -1.32
C ARG A 59 -16.03 11.59 -2.72
N GLY A 60 -15.39 10.99 -3.73
CA GLY A 60 -15.20 11.61 -5.04
C GLY A 60 -14.05 12.62 -5.01
N ASN A 61 -13.39 12.84 -6.15
CA ASN A 61 -12.27 13.77 -6.23
C ASN A 61 -12.77 15.21 -5.99
N PRO A 62 -12.37 15.90 -4.91
CA PRO A 62 -12.81 17.27 -4.64
C PRO A 62 -12.21 18.30 -5.61
N ARG A 63 -11.28 17.88 -6.49
CA ARG A 63 -10.68 18.67 -7.57
C ARG A 63 -11.19 18.30 -8.98
N ALA A 64 -12.14 17.38 -9.10
CA ALA A 64 -12.83 17.11 -10.36
C ALA A 64 -14.09 17.97 -10.47
#